data_AF-A0A091LR69-F1
#
_entry.id   AF-A0A091LR69-F1
#
_cell.length_a   1.000
_cell.length_b   1.000
_cell.length_c   1.000
_cell.angle_alpha   90.00
_cell.angle_beta   90.00
_cell.angle_gamma   90.00
#
_symmetry.space_group_name_H-M   'P 1'
#
loop_
_entity.id
_entity.type
_entity.pdbx_description
1 polymer ?
#
loop_
_entity_poly.entity_id
_entity_poly.type
_entity_poly.pdbx_seq_one_letter_code
_entity_poly.pdbx_strand_id
1 'polypeptide(L)'
;LWESLEEPDILDTTEFEYLFSKDTTQEKRKPLSETYEKKTKAKKIIKLLDGKRSQTVGILISSLHLEMKDIQQAILCVDDSVVDLETLEALYENRAQKDELEKIKQYYQTSKEEELKLLDKPEQFLYELSQIPNFTERAQCIIFQSVFSEGITSVRRKVDIITRVSKALLNMTSVKEILGLILAFGNYMNGGNRTRGQADGFGLEILPKLKDVKSRDNGINLVDYVVIYYLRHCDKEAGTDKSIFPLPEPQDFFQASQVKFEDLIKDLRKLKRDL
;
A
#
# COMPACT_ATOMS: atom_id res chain seq x y z
N LEU A 1 -11.47 16.53 -28.32
CA LEU A 1 -10.12 16.12 -28.75
C LEU A 1 -10.22 14.96 -29.74
N TRP A 2 -10.73 13.80 -29.34
CA TRP A 2 -10.91 12.66 -30.25
C TRP A 2 -11.84 12.95 -31.42
N GLU A 3 -12.90 13.71 -31.20
CA GLU A 3 -13.85 14.14 -32.25
C GLU A 3 -13.29 15.20 -33.21
N SER A 4 -12.12 15.79 -32.90
CA SER A 4 -11.50 16.85 -33.69
C SER A 4 -10.20 16.41 -34.38
N LEU A 5 -9.93 15.10 -34.43
CA LEU A 5 -8.77 14.54 -35.11
C LEU A 5 -9.20 14.02 -36.48
N GLU A 6 -8.53 14.51 -37.52
CA GLU A 6 -8.59 13.92 -38.87
C GLU A 6 -7.38 13.00 -39.03
N GLU A 7 -7.63 11.76 -39.43
CA GLU A 7 -6.59 10.76 -39.63
C GLU A 7 -5.83 11.07 -40.94
N PRO A 8 -4.51 11.27 -40.89
CA PRO A 8 -3.73 11.55 -42.09
C PRO A 8 -3.51 10.29 -42.91
N ASP A 9 -3.51 10.42 -44.23
CA ASP A 9 -3.09 9.36 -45.14
C ASP A 9 -1.61 9.03 -44.93
N ILE A 10 -1.30 7.76 -44.66
CA ILE A 10 0.07 7.29 -44.52
C ILE A 10 0.69 7.11 -45.90
N LEU A 11 1.74 7.87 -46.20
CA LEU A 11 2.52 7.73 -47.41
C LEU A 11 3.54 6.59 -47.23
N ASP A 12 3.49 5.61 -48.14
CA ASP A 12 4.35 4.42 -48.18
C ASP A 12 4.25 3.51 -46.93
N THR A 13 3.25 2.64 -46.94
CA THR A 13 3.06 1.63 -45.89
C THR A 13 4.12 0.54 -45.90
N THR A 14 4.94 0.44 -46.94
CA THR A 14 5.87 -0.68 -47.16
C THR A 14 7.02 -0.67 -46.15
N GLU A 15 7.55 0.50 -45.81
CA GLU A 15 8.59 0.64 -44.77
C GLU A 15 8.03 0.25 -43.40
N PHE A 16 6.82 0.72 -43.08
CA PHE A 16 6.15 0.41 -41.82
C PHE A 16 5.86 -1.09 -41.69
N GLU A 17 5.34 -1.72 -42.74
CA GLU A 17 5.13 -3.17 -42.78
C GLU A 17 6.44 -3.95 -42.65
N TYR A 18 7.52 -3.51 -43.30
CA TYR A 18 8.82 -4.17 -43.16
C TYR A 18 9.35 -4.13 -41.72
N LEU A 19 9.28 -2.97 -41.06
CA LEU A 19 9.83 -2.77 -39.73
C LEU A 19 8.99 -3.40 -38.61
N PHE A 20 7.67 -3.46 -38.81
CA PHE A 20 6.73 -3.83 -37.75
C PHE A 20 5.89 -5.07 -38.07
N SER A 21 6.17 -5.77 -39.19
CA SER A 21 5.61 -7.10 -39.42
C SER A 21 6.21 -8.11 -38.45
N LYS A 22 5.37 -9.05 -38.03
CA LYS A 22 5.80 -10.16 -37.19
C LYS A 22 6.58 -11.13 -38.05
N ASP A 23 7.83 -11.39 -37.67
CA ASP A 23 8.72 -12.31 -38.39
C ASP A 23 8.09 -13.71 -38.42
N THR A 24 7.53 -14.08 -39.57
CA THR A 24 7.02 -15.44 -39.78
C THR A 24 8.19 -16.28 -40.23
N THR A 25 8.97 -16.79 -39.26
CA THR A 25 9.94 -17.84 -39.54
C THR A 25 9.21 -18.95 -40.28
N GLN A 26 9.50 -19.10 -41.56
CA GLN A 26 8.99 -20.21 -42.37
C GLN A 26 9.26 -21.50 -41.60
N GLU A 27 8.21 -22.28 -41.36
CA GLU A 27 8.37 -23.62 -40.82
C GLU A 27 9.43 -24.35 -41.64
N LYS A 28 10.60 -24.57 -41.05
CA LYS A 28 11.62 -25.45 -41.61
C LYS A 28 10.94 -26.80 -41.84
N ARG A 29 10.62 -27.11 -43.10
CA ARG A 29 10.24 -28.46 -43.50
C ARG A 29 11.33 -29.41 -42.98
N LYS A 30 10.96 -30.24 -42.01
CA LYS A 30 11.86 -31.28 -41.50
C LYS A 30 12.26 -32.18 -42.66
N PRO A 31 13.56 -32.47 -42.87
CA PRO A 31 13.98 -33.45 -43.84
C PRO A 31 13.40 -34.82 -43.47
N LEU A 32 12.84 -35.53 -44.45
CA LEU A 32 12.48 -36.94 -44.36
C LEU A 32 13.77 -37.80 -44.33
N SER A 33 14.50 -37.81 -43.22
CA SER A 33 15.53 -38.83 -42.96
C SER A 33 16.04 -38.81 -41.52
N GLU A 34 15.19 -39.18 -40.56
CA GLU A 34 15.67 -39.68 -39.26
C GLU A 34 14.83 -40.88 -38.84
N THR A 35 15.03 -41.96 -39.60
CA THR A 35 14.79 -43.32 -39.15
C THR A 35 15.82 -43.62 -38.05
N TYR A 36 15.36 -44.00 -36.87
CA TYR A 36 16.14 -44.46 -35.70
C TYR A 36 16.92 -43.41 -34.88
N GLU A 37 16.20 -42.57 -34.14
CA GLU A 37 16.65 -42.22 -32.79
C GLU A 37 15.99 -43.15 -31.77
N LYS A 38 16.81 -44.03 -31.17
CA LYS A 38 16.43 -44.76 -29.96
C LYS A 38 15.97 -43.74 -28.93
N LYS A 39 14.67 -43.69 -28.63
CA LYS A 39 14.15 -43.13 -27.39
C LYS A 39 14.81 -43.88 -26.23
N THR A 40 15.93 -43.36 -25.74
CA THR A 40 16.34 -43.57 -24.36
C THR A 40 15.11 -43.29 -23.53
N LYS A 41 14.61 -44.30 -22.81
CA LYS A 41 13.49 -44.14 -21.87
C LYS A 41 13.89 -43.01 -20.93
N ALA A 42 13.39 -41.80 -21.17
CA ALA A 42 13.51 -40.70 -20.24
C ALA A 42 12.95 -41.22 -18.92
N LYS A 43 13.81 -41.31 -17.90
CA LYS A 43 13.39 -41.77 -16.58
C LYS A 43 12.22 -40.86 -16.17
N LYS A 44 11.06 -41.45 -15.88
CA LYS A 44 9.86 -40.68 -15.52
C LYS A 44 10.18 -39.88 -14.27
N ILE A 45 10.13 -38.56 -14.37
CA ILE A 45 10.17 -37.65 -13.22
C ILE A 45 8.89 -37.86 -12.42
N ILE A 46 9.02 -37.99 -11.12
CA ILE A 46 7.94 -38.24 -10.17
C ILE A 46 7.46 -36.89 -9.65
N LYS A 47 6.16 -36.63 -9.82
CA LYS A 47 5.51 -35.39 -9.41
C LYS A 47 4.43 -35.70 -8.39
N LEU A 48 4.44 -35.00 -7.26
CA LEU A 48 3.48 -35.16 -6.16
C LEU A 48 2.57 -33.93 -6.05
N LEU A 49 3.06 -32.77 -6.46
CA LEU A 49 2.28 -31.53 -6.53
C LEU A 49 1.41 -31.49 -7.79
N ASP A 50 0.33 -30.72 -7.75
CA ASP A 50 -0.41 -30.40 -8.96
C ASP A 50 0.41 -29.52 -9.90
N GLY A 51 0.07 -29.52 -11.18
CA GLY A 51 0.85 -28.85 -12.21
C GLY A 51 0.99 -27.34 -12.01
N LYS A 52 -0.06 -26.67 -11.49
CA LYS A 52 -0.02 -25.23 -11.25
C LYS A 52 0.88 -24.91 -10.06
N ARG A 53 0.75 -25.66 -8.98
CA ARG A 53 1.59 -25.51 -7.79
C ARG A 53 3.06 -25.79 -8.07
N SER A 54 3.34 -26.88 -8.78
CA SER A 54 4.70 -27.24 -9.24
C SER A 54 5.31 -26.13 -10.09
N GLN A 55 4.54 -25.50 -10.98
CA GLN A 55 4.99 -24.36 -11.78
C GLN A 55 5.29 -23.12 -10.91
N THR A 56 4.41 -22.77 -9.97
CA THR A 56 4.61 -21.62 -9.07
C THR A 56 5.90 -21.77 -8.27
N VAL A 57 6.11 -22.93 -7.65
CA VAL A 57 7.34 -23.20 -6.88
C VAL A 57 8.56 -23.28 -7.81
N GLY A 58 8.42 -23.84 -9.01
CA GLY A 58 9.49 -23.87 -10.01
C GLY A 58 9.93 -22.47 -10.47
N ILE A 59 9.00 -21.53 -10.60
CA ILE A 59 9.30 -20.13 -10.91
C ILE A 59 10.09 -19.50 -9.75
N LEU A 60 9.64 -19.69 -8.51
CA LEU A 60 10.36 -19.20 -7.32
C LEU A 60 11.80 -19.74 -7.26
N ILE A 61 12.00 -21.04 -7.46
CA ILE A 61 13.35 -21.64 -7.47
C ILE A 61 14.22 -20.99 -8.55
N SER A 62 13.63 -20.70 -9.72
CA SER A 62 14.36 -20.10 -10.83
C SER A 62 14.74 -18.63 -10.58
N SER A 63 13.95 -17.90 -9.78
CA SER A 63 14.19 -16.50 -9.45
C SER A 63 15.06 -16.30 -8.21
N LEU A 64 15.14 -17.28 -7.30
CA LEU A 64 15.83 -17.15 -6.02
C LEU A 64 17.33 -16.90 -6.17
N HIS A 65 17.99 -17.50 -7.18
CA HIS A 65 19.45 -17.43 -7.37
C HIS A 65 20.29 -17.66 -6.10
N LEU A 66 19.76 -18.42 -5.13
CA LEU A 66 20.37 -18.73 -3.84
C LEU A 66 20.47 -20.24 -3.64
N GLU A 67 21.49 -20.69 -2.92
CA GLU A 67 21.56 -22.08 -2.49
C GLU A 67 20.73 -22.31 -1.22
N MET A 68 20.22 -23.53 -1.02
CA MET A 68 19.46 -23.89 0.18
C MET A 68 20.25 -23.65 1.48
N LYS A 69 21.58 -23.80 1.43
CA LYS A 69 22.47 -23.51 2.57
C LYS A 69 22.45 -22.04 2.96
N ASP A 70 22.42 -21.15 1.97
CA ASP A 70 22.36 -19.70 2.20
C ASP A 70 21.02 -19.33 2.82
N ILE A 71 19.92 -19.89 2.29
CA ILE A 71 18.57 -19.72 2.86
C ILE A 71 18.54 -20.21 4.31
N GLN A 72 19.04 -21.43 4.57
CA GLN A 72 19.08 -21.99 5.91
C GLN A 72 19.89 -21.12 6.87
N GLN A 73 21.07 -20.67 6.46
CA GLN A 73 21.93 -19.83 7.29
C GLN A 73 21.27 -18.49 7.59
N ALA A 74 20.66 -17.84 6.59
CA ALA A 74 19.96 -16.57 6.75
C ALA A 74 18.80 -16.67 7.74
N ILE A 75 17.96 -17.72 7.63
CA ILE A 75 16.85 -17.95 8.55
C ILE A 75 17.30 -18.27 9.97
N LEU A 76 18.38 -19.04 10.13
CA LEU A 76 18.89 -19.42 11.45
C LEU A 76 19.62 -18.28 12.17
N CYS A 77 20.30 -17.42 11.41
CA CYS A 77 21.09 -16.31 11.94
C CYS A 77 20.39 -14.96 11.90
N VAL A 78 19.18 -14.88 11.33
CA VAL A 78 18.46 -13.60 11.15
C VAL A 78 19.31 -12.64 10.32
N ASP A 79 19.89 -13.15 9.22
CA ASP A 79 20.74 -12.38 8.31
C ASP A 79 19.92 -11.90 7.11
N ASP A 80 19.60 -10.61 7.10
CA ASP A 80 18.82 -9.91 6.07
C ASP A 80 19.69 -9.39 4.90
N SER A 81 21.01 -9.61 4.93
CA SER A 81 21.92 -9.20 3.86
C SER A 81 22.00 -10.22 2.72
N VAL A 82 21.69 -11.48 3.00
CA VAL A 82 21.74 -12.60 2.04
C VAL A 82 20.35 -12.91 1.48
N VAL A 83 19.33 -12.92 2.35
CA VAL A 83 17.93 -13.12 1.98
C VAL A 83 17.19 -11.85 2.34
N ASP A 84 16.87 -11.05 1.32
CA ASP A 84 16.10 -9.83 1.51
C ASP A 84 14.64 -10.13 1.89
N LEU A 85 13.93 -9.08 2.32
CA LEU A 85 12.55 -9.20 2.79
C LEU A 85 11.61 -9.77 1.71
N GLU A 86 11.73 -9.31 0.46
CA GLU A 86 10.87 -9.78 -0.64
C GLU A 86 11.09 -11.27 -0.90
N THR A 87 12.34 -11.71 -0.89
CA THR A 87 12.71 -13.12 -1.05
C THR A 87 12.18 -13.95 0.11
N LEU A 88 12.31 -13.46 1.34
CA LEU A 88 11.81 -14.14 2.53
C LEU A 88 10.29 -14.27 2.51
N GLU A 89 9.57 -13.22 2.13
CA GLU A 89 8.12 -13.25 1.93
C GLU A 89 7.72 -14.26 0.85
N ALA A 90 8.44 -14.30 -0.26
CA ALA A 90 8.19 -15.25 -1.34
C ALA A 90 8.41 -16.70 -0.88
N LEU A 91 9.49 -16.97 -0.13
CA LEU A 91 9.76 -18.28 0.49
C LEU A 91 8.66 -18.66 1.49
N TYR A 92 8.23 -17.73 2.33
CA TYR A 92 7.19 -17.94 3.30
C TYR A 92 5.85 -18.25 2.62
N GLU A 93 5.39 -17.44 1.68
CA GLU A 93 4.11 -17.64 0.98
C GLU A 93 4.08 -18.93 0.15
N ASN A 94 5.22 -19.34 -0.40
CA ASN A 94 5.31 -20.54 -1.24
C ASN A 94 5.73 -21.81 -0.48
N ARG A 95 5.96 -21.74 0.83
CA ARG A 95 6.27 -22.92 1.65
C ARG A 95 5.21 -24.01 1.49
N ALA A 96 5.62 -25.26 1.76
CA ALA A 96 4.72 -26.40 1.64
C ALA A 96 3.53 -26.27 2.59
N GLN A 97 2.33 -26.47 2.06
CA GLN A 97 1.13 -26.64 2.88
C GLN A 97 1.19 -27.98 3.61
N LYS A 98 0.39 -28.13 4.67
CA LYS A 98 0.44 -29.30 5.55
C LYS A 98 0.25 -30.61 4.78
N ASP A 99 -0.73 -30.68 3.89
CA ASP A 99 -1.03 -31.87 3.09
C ASP A 99 0.02 -32.14 2.00
N GLU A 100 0.56 -31.09 1.37
CA GLU A 100 1.68 -31.18 0.42
C GLU A 100 2.90 -31.79 1.12
N LEU A 101 3.23 -31.26 2.30
CA LEU A 101 4.39 -31.69 3.06
C LEU A 101 4.25 -33.12 3.58
N GLU A 102 3.04 -33.53 4.01
CA GLU A 102 2.76 -34.91 4.42
C GLU A 102 2.98 -35.89 3.26
N LYS A 103 2.48 -35.59 2.05
CA LYS A 103 2.70 -36.41 0.86
C LYS A 103 4.18 -36.53 0.49
N ILE A 104 4.89 -35.39 0.51
CA ILE A 104 6.33 -35.36 0.21
C ILE A 104 7.10 -36.16 1.26
N LYS A 105 6.85 -35.96 2.56
CA LYS A 105 7.49 -36.72 3.65
C LYS A 105 7.22 -38.22 3.56
N GLN A 106 5.98 -38.61 3.27
CA GLN A 106 5.63 -40.02 3.10
C GLN A 106 6.44 -40.64 1.96
N TYR A 107 6.52 -39.95 0.81
CA TYR A 107 7.34 -40.40 -0.31
C TYR A 107 8.81 -40.55 0.08
N TYR A 108 9.40 -39.57 0.78
CA TYR A 108 10.78 -39.65 1.30
C TYR A 108 11.02 -40.83 2.25
N GLN A 109 10.00 -41.24 3.02
CA GLN A 109 10.10 -42.37 3.95
C GLN A 109 9.95 -43.74 3.27
N THR A 110 9.13 -43.83 2.22
CA THR A 110 8.81 -45.10 1.57
C THR A 110 9.69 -45.42 0.36
N SER A 111 10.29 -44.42 -0.25
CA SER A 111 11.08 -44.57 -1.48
C SER A 111 12.55 -44.84 -1.21
N LYS A 112 13.18 -45.57 -2.14
CA LYS A 112 14.63 -45.80 -2.13
C LYS A 112 15.37 -44.56 -2.64
N GLU A 113 16.63 -44.41 -2.26
CA GLU A 113 17.46 -43.25 -2.64
C GLU A 113 17.51 -42.99 -4.15
N GLU A 114 17.49 -44.04 -4.98
CA GLU A 114 17.44 -43.91 -6.45
C GLU A 114 16.12 -43.32 -6.97
N GLU A 115 15.01 -43.53 -6.26
CA GLU A 115 13.69 -42.98 -6.60
C GLU A 115 13.54 -41.54 -6.13
N LEU A 116 14.22 -41.15 -5.04
CA LEU A 116 14.26 -39.76 -4.57
C LEU A 116 14.95 -38.86 -5.59
N LYS A 117 15.99 -39.37 -6.29
CA LYS A 117 16.66 -38.65 -7.39
C LYS A 117 15.76 -38.39 -8.59
N LEU A 118 14.61 -39.07 -8.68
CA LEU A 118 13.61 -38.87 -9.74
C LEU A 118 12.46 -37.95 -9.33
N LEU A 119 12.41 -37.53 -8.06
CA LEU A 119 11.42 -36.57 -7.59
C LEU A 119 11.64 -35.22 -8.30
N ASP A 120 10.58 -34.52 -8.65
CA ASP A 120 10.71 -33.22 -9.32
C ASP A 120 11.31 -32.15 -8.40
N LYS A 121 11.96 -31.15 -8.98
CA LYS A 121 12.72 -30.13 -8.22
C LYS A 121 11.86 -29.34 -7.22
N PRO A 122 10.62 -28.94 -7.54
CA PRO A 122 9.75 -28.26 -6.58
C PRO A 122 9.54 -29.03 -5.28
N GLU A 123 9.26 -30.32 -5.36
CA GLU A 123 9.05 -31.20 -4.22
C GLU A 123 10.33 -31.38 -3.39
N GLN A 124 11.49 -31.50 -4.05
CA GLN A 124 12.78 -31.55 -3.37
C GLN A 124 13.04 -30.25 -2.59
N PHE A 125 12.85 -29.09 -3.24
CA PHE A 125 13.03 -27.78 -2.63
C PHE A 125 12.11 -27.58 -1.41
N LEU A 126 10.82 -27.90 -1.55
CA LEU A 126 9.86 -27.80 -0.44
C LEU A 126 10.21 -28.72 0.72
N TYR A 127 10.72 -29.92 0.43
CA TYR A 127 11.20 -30.83 1.46
C TYR A 127 12.41 -30.27 2.21
N GLU A 128 13.42 -29.78 1.48
CA GLU A 128 14.62 -29.17 2.05
C GLU A 128 14.30 -27.94 2.89
N LEU A 129 13.45 -27.04 2.38
CA LEU A 129 12.99 -25.86 3.12
C LEU A 129 12.31 -26.26 4.44
N SER A 130 11.54 -27.36 4.42
CA SER A 130 10.88 -27.89 5.63
C SER A 130 11.84 -28.53 6.65
N GLN A 131 13.09 -28.82 6.27
CA GLN A 131 14.10 -29.31 7.21
C GLN A 131 14.66 -28.18 8.09
N ILE A 132 14.46 -26.91 7.71
CA ILE A 132 14.82 -25.78 8.55
C ILE A 132 13.91 -25.77 9.79
N PRO A 133 14.46 -25.90 11.01
CA PRO A 133 13.65 -25.98 12.23
C PRO A 133 12.78 -24.74 12.41
N ASN A 134 11.47 -24.93 12.53
CA ASN A 134 10.50 -23.85 12.72
C ASN A 134 10.58 -22.77 11.63
N PHE A 135 10.80 -23.17 10.37
CA PHE A 135 10.90 -22.24 9.24
C PHE A 135 9.74 -21.23 9.21
N THR A 136 8.50 -21.72 9.32
CA THR A 136 7.29 -20.88 9.28
C THR A 136 7.34 -19.78 10.34
N GLU A 137 7.59 -20.16 11.59
CA GLU A 137 7.60 -19.23 12.72
C GLU A 137 8.78 -18.26 12.63
N ARG A 138 9.98 -18.74 12.25
CA ARG A 138 11.17 -17.90 12.08
C ARG A 138 10.98 -16.88 10.97
N ALA A 139 10.52 -17.31 9.80
CA ALA A 139 10.27 -16.41 8.68
C ALA A 139 9.23 -15.34 9.04
N GLN A 140 8.14 -15.71 9.71
CA GLN A 140 7.16 -14.74 10.24
C GLN A 140 7.80 -13.72 11.19
N CYS A 141 8.63 -14.18 12.12
CA CYS A 141 9.29 -13.29 13.08
C CYS A 141 10.22 -12.30 12.37
N ILE A 142 11.02 -12.77 11.42
CA ILE A 142 11.97 -11.95 10.67
C ILE A 142 11.21 -10.92 9.80
N ILE A 143 10.20 -11.37 9.03
CA ILE A 143 9.34 -10.49 8.22
C ILE A 143 8.72 -9.40 9.11
N PHE A 144 8.13 -9.81 10.23
CA PHE A 144 7.50 -8.89 11.16
C PHE A 144 8.49 -7.90 11.75
N GLN A 145 9.66 -8.35 12.20
CA GLN A 145 10.73 -7.51 12.73
C GLN A 145 11.13 -6.43 11.72
N SER A 146 11.28 -6.79 10.43
CA SER A 146 11.68 -5.87 9.37
C SER A 146 10.65 -4.76 9.12
N VAL A 147 9.35 -5.05 9.23
CA VAL A 147 8.28 -4.08 8.94
C VAL A 147 7.69 -3.40 10.18
N PHE A 148 7.98 -3.90 11.39
CA PHE A 148 7.35 -3.42 12.62
C PHE A 148 7.62 -1.95 12.89
N SER A 149 8.87 -1.50 12.74
CA SER A 149 9.29 -0.14 13.04
C SER A 149 8.54 0.89 12.19
N GLU A 150 8.41 0.62 10.89
CA GLU A 150 7.65 1.46 9.98
C GLU A 150 6.15 1.44 10.32
N GLY A 151 5.60 0.25 10.56
CA GLY A 151 4.19 0.07 10.91
C GLY A 151 3.80 0.86 12.17
N ILE A 152 4.53 0.70 13.26
CA ILE A 152 4.23 1.40 14.52
C ILE A 152 4.47 2.91 14.41
N THR A 153 5.49 3.33 13.66
CA THR A 153 5.78 4.75 13.41
C THR A 153 4.65 5.41 12.61
N SER A 154 4.12 4.73 11.58
CA SER A 154 2.98 5.19 10.80
C SER A 154 1.74 5.39 11.67
N VAL A 155 1.41 4.40 12.51
CA VAL A 155 0.31 4.48 13.49
C VAL A 155 0.51 5.65 14.45
N ARG A 156 1.70 5.78 15.02
CA ARG A 156 2.02 6.87 15.96
C ARG A 156 1.86 8.24 15.33
N ARG A 157 2.37 8.45 14.10
CA ARG A 157 2.22 9.73 13.38
C ARG A 157 0.74 10.10 13.20
N LYS A 158 -0.11 9.14 12.82
CA LYS A 158 -1.57 9.32 12.67
C LYS A 158 -2.23 9.71 14.02
N VAL A 159 -1.84 9.07 15.11
CA VAL A 159 -2.37 9.42 16.46
C VAL A 159 -1.91 10.80 16.90
N ASP A 160 -0.63 11.11 16.71
CA ASP A 160 -0.03 12.37 17.13
C ASP A 160 -0.66 13.56 16.38
N ILE A 161 -0.92 13.43 15.07
CA ILE A 161 -1.56 14.48 14.28
C ILE A 161 -3.00 14.72 14.72
N ILE A 162 -3.82 13.66 14.86
CA ILE A 162 -5.20 13.78 15.35
C ILE A 162 -5.21 14.43 16.74
N THR A 163 -4.33 13.98 17.63
CA THR A 163 -4.27 14.48 19.00
C THR A 163 -3.89 15.95 19.03
N ARG A 164 -2.87 16.35 18.27
CA ARG A 164 -2.41 17.74 18.18
C ARG A 164 -3.51 18.65 17.65
N VAL A 165 -4.11 18.31 16.51
CA VAL A 165 -5.18 19.11 15.89
C VAL A 165 -6.41 19.18 16.78
N SER A 166 -6.84 18.06 17.37
CA SER A 166 -8.01 18.04 18.27
C SER A 166 -7.78 18.92 19.49
N LYS A 167 -6.59 18.84 20.12
CA LYS A 167 -6.22 19.73 21.24
C LYS A 167 -6.19 21.19 20.81
N ALA A 168 -5.64 21.49 19.63
CA ALA A 168 -5.58 22.84 19.09
C ALA A 168 -6.99 23.42 18.92
N LEU A 169 -7.91 22.69 18.28
CA LEU A 169 -9.31 23.11 18.09
C LEU A 169 -10.06 23.34 19.41
N LEU A 170 -9.81 22.52 20.43
CA LEU A 170 -10.49 22.61 21.72
C LEU A 170 -9.92 23.72 22.63
N ASN A 171 -8.61 23.96 22.56
CA ASN A 171 -7.90 24.76 23.56
C ASN A 171 -7.42 26.12 23.04
N MET A 172 -7.23 26.31 21.74
CA MET A 172 -6.77 27.60 21.20
C MET A 172 -7.83 28.68 21.45
N THR A 173 -7.43 29.74 22.14
CA THR A 173 -8.29 30.91 22.40
C THR A 173 -8.73 31.57 21.10
N SER A 174 -7.82 31.67 20.13
CA SER A 174 -8.08 32.27 18.82
C SER A 174 -9.17 31.55 18.02
N VAL A 175 -9.25 30.22 18.12
CA VAL A 175 -10.35 29.44 17.51
C VAL A 175 -11.69 29.83 18.13
N LYS A 176 -11.74 29.98 19.46
CA LYS A 176 -12.95 30.40 20.19
C LYS A 176 -13.34 31.83 19.84
N GLU A 177 -12.37 32.73 19.71
CA GLU A 177 -12.59 34.11 19.28
C GLU A 177 -13.22 34.17 17.89
N ILE A 178 -12.68 33.44 16.92
CA ILE A 178 -13.21 33.38 15.55
C ILE A 178 -14.64 32.83 15.54
N LEU A 179 -14.90 31.72 16.23
CA LEU A 179 -16.25 31.16 16.33
C LEU A 179 -17.21 32.13 17.03
N GLY A 180 -16.74 32.87 18.04
CA GLY A 180 -17.49 33.91 18.73
C GLY A 180 -17.83 35.10 17.83
N LEU A 181 -16.90 35.55 16.99
CA LEU A 181 -17.16 36.60 15.98
C LEU A 181 -18.22 36.14 14.98
N ILE A 182 -18.11 34.92 14.47
CA ILE A 182 -19.09 34.34 13.54
C ILE A 182 -20.48 34.29 14.19
N LEU A 183 -20.56 33.86 15.46
CA LEU A 183 -21.81 33.83 16.23
C LEU A 183 -22.39 35.24 16.40
N ALA A 184 -21.57 36.21 16.78
CA ALA A 184 -22.00 37.59 17.01
C ALA A 184 -22.53 38.25 15.73
N PHE A 185 -21.81 38.13 14.61
CA PHE A 185 -22.27 38.66 13.33
C PHE A 185 -23.52 37.94 12.82
N GLY A 186 -23.56 36.61 12.94
CA GLY A 186 -24.75 35.82 12.61
C GLY A 186 -25.98 36.26 13.41
N ASN A 187 -25.84 36.47 14.72
CA ASN A 187 -26.92 36.94 15.59
C ASN A 187 -27.37 38.35 15.25
N TYR A 188 -26.43 39.25 14.94
CA TYR A 188 -26.74 40.62 14.54
C TYR A 188 -27.52 40.65 13.21
N MET A 189 -27.03 39.92 12.20
CA MET A 189 -27.66 39.84 10.88
C MET A 189 -29.06 39.21 10.92
N ASN A 190 -29.28 38.22 11.79
CA ASN A 190 -30.56 37.54 11.95
C ASN A 190 -31.44 38.17 13.05
N GLY A 191 -31.10 39.36 13.53
CA GLY A 191 -31.90 40.09 14.52
C GLY A 191 -33.37 40.22 14.10
N GLY A 192 -34.28 39.89 15.01
CA GLY A 192 -35.74 39.87 14.73
C GLY A 192 -36.27 38.55 14.17
N ASN A 193 -35.40 37.61 13.78
CA ASN A 193 -35.80 36.26 13.43
C ASN A 193 -35.81 35.34 14.65
N ARG A 194 -37.00 34.89 15.07
CA ARG A 194 -37.22 34.05 16.26
C ARG A 194 -36.51 32.69 16.23
N THR A 195 -36.11 32.20 15.07
CA THR A 195 -35.46 30.88 14.91
C THR A 195 -33.98 30.97 14.51
N ARG A 196 -33.49 32.16 14.17
CA ARG A 196 -32.11 32.36 13.63
C ARG A 196 -31.31 33.47 14.32
N GLY A 197 -31.96 34.36 15.06
CA GLY A 197 -31.30 35.35 15.91
C GLY A 197 -31.25 34.91 17.36
N GLN A 198 -30.34 35.50 18.14
CA GLN A 198 -30.15 35.19 19.57
C GLN A 198 -29.82 33.70 19.84
N ALA A 199 -29.05 33.08 18.96
CA ALA A 199 -28.55 31.73 19.15
C ALA A 199 -27.38 31.71 20.13
N ASP A 200 -27.29 30.64 20.93
CA ASP A 200 -26.16 30.36 21.83
C ASP A 200 -24.99 29.65 21.12
N GLY A 201 -25.21 29.19 19.89
CA GLY A 201 -24.23 28.49 19.08
C GLY A 201 -24.77 28.14 17.69
N PHE A 202 -23.92 27.54 16.87
CA PHE A 202 -24.27 27.08 15.52
C PHE A 202 -23.60 25.74 15.22
N GLY A 203 -24.19 24.96 14.31
CA GLY A 203 -23.55 23.76 13.78
C GLY A 203 -22.42 24.10 12.81
N LEU A 204 -21.34 23.32 12.83
CA LEU A 204 -20.13 23.58 12.03
C LEU A 204 -20.38 23.52 10.51
N GLU A 205 -21.46 22.89 10.07
CA GLU A 205 -21.92 22.85 8.68
C GLU A 205 -22.26 24.22 8.08
N ILE A 206 -22.38 25.27 8.92
CA ILE A 206 -22.57 26.65 8.46
C ILE A 206 -21.27 27.28 7.96
N LEU A 207 -20.10 26.82 8.42
CA LEU A 207 -18.82 27.47 8.14
C LEU A 207 -18.53 27.60 6.63
N PRO A 208 -18.77 26.57 5.79
CA PRO A 208 -18.57 26.71 4.34
C PRO A 208 -19.52 27.70 3.67
N LYS A 209 -20.67 28.02 4.28
CA LYS A 209 -21.71 28.91 3.73
C LYS A 209 -21.42 30.39 3.99
N LEU A 210 -20.47 30.71 4.88
CA LEU A 210 -20.10 32.09 5.16
C LEU A 210 -19.60 32.83 3.91
N LYS A 211 -18.96 32.11 2.98
CA LYS A 211 -18.47 32.66 1.70
C LYS A 211 -19.59 33.14 0.77
N ASP A 212 -20.81 32.63 0.96
CA ASP A 212 -21.97 32.93 0.13
C ASP A 212 -22.67 34.22 0.58
N VAL A 213 -22.40 34.67 1.80
CA VAL A 213 -22.91 35.95 2.33
C VAL A 213 -21.98 37.06 1.85
N LYS A 214 -22.47 37.90 0.93
CA LYS A 214 -21.70 38.99 0.31
C LYS A 214 -22.01 40.36 0.93
N SER A 215 -21.04 41.26 0.85
CA SER A 215 -21.24 42.68 1.12
C SER A 215 -22.22 43.30 0.11
N ARG A 216 -22.77 44.47 0.43
CA ARG A 216 -23.73 45.17 -0.42
C ARG A 216 -23.22 45.41 -1.86
N ASP A 217 -21.92 45.66 -2.00
CA ASP A 217 -21.22 45.91 -3.26
C ASP A 217 -20.59 44.65 -3.87
N ASN A 218 -20.79 43.47 -3.26
CA ASN A 218 -20.17 42.20 -3.62
C ASN A 218 -18.62 42.19 -3.62
N GLY A 219 -17.98 43.21 -3.04
CA GLY A 219 -16.52 43.31 -2.99
C GLY A 219 -15.85 42.33 -2.03
N ILE A 220 -16.54 41.95 -0.95
CA ILE A 220 -16.05 40.97 0.04
C ILE A 220 -17.19 40.05 0.49
N ASN A 221 -16.83 38.92 1.11
CA ASN A 221 -17.78 38.02 1.75
C ASN A 221 -17.62 38.02 3.29
N LEU A 222 -18.52 37.33 4.00
CA LEU A 222 -18.52 37.33 5.47
C LEU A 222 -17.26 36.67 6.06
N VAL A 223 -16.63 35.70 5.38
CA VAL A 223 -15.32 35.16 5.79
C VAL A 223 -14.26 36.26 5.73
N ASP A 224 -14.17 36.98 4.61
CA ASP A 224 -13.21 38.06 4.44
C ASP A 224 -13.41 39.13 5.53
N TYR A 225 -14.66 39.48 5.82
CA TYR A 225 -14.99 40.46 6.85
C TYR A 225 -14.59 39.98 8.25
N VAL A 226 -14.84 38.71 8.61
CA VAL A 226 -14.40 38.13 9.89
C VAL A 226 -12.89 38.17 10.03
N VAL A 227 -12.15 37.84 8.96
CA VAL A 227 -10.67 37.91 8.96
C VAL A 227 -10.20 39.35 9.16
N ILE A 228 -10.76 40.30 8.41
CA ILE A 228 -10.43 41.73 8.54
C ILE A 228 -10.73 42.23 9.96
N TYR A 229 -11.88 41.85 10.52
CA TYR A 229 -12.28 42.26 11.86
C TYR A 229 -11.36 41.66 12.92
N TYR A 230 -11.03 40.37 12.82
CA TYR A 230 -10.11 39.68 13.72
C TYR A 230 -8.74 40.37 13.74
N LEU A 231 -8.16 40.64 12.57
CA LEU A 231 -6.87 41.31 12.47
C LEU A 231 -6.90 42.74 13.03
N ARG A 232 -8.01 43.47 12.89
CA ARG A 232 -8.10 44.86 13.37
C ARG A 232 -8.40 44.98 14.87
N HIS A 233 -9.09 44.01 15.44
CA HIS A 233 -9.71 44.16 16.76
C HIS A 233 -9.37 43.05 17.76
N CYS A 234 -8.85 41.91 17.31
CA CYS A 234 -8.53 40.76 18.16
C CYS A 234 -7.02 40.48 18.20
N ASP A 235 -6.36 40.43 17.04
CA ASP A 235 -4.91 40.22 16.96
C ASP A 235 -4.15 41.51 17.30
N LYS A 236 -3.51 41.52 18.48
CA LYS A 236 -2.72 42.65 18.98
C LYS A 236 -1.41 42.86 18.21
N GLU A 237 -0.92 41.81 17.56
CA GLU A 237 0.35 41.80 16.83
C GLU A 237 0.12 41.90 15.31
N ALA A 238 -1.12 42.17 14.88
CA ALA A 238 -1.47 42.28 13.47
C ALA A 238 -0.57 43.28 12.73
N GLY A 239 -0.05 42.85 11.57
CA GLY A 239 0.87 43.66 10.75
C GLY A 239 2.33 43.61 11.21
N THR A 240 2.66 42.82 12.24
CA THR A 240 4.03 42.53 12.67
C THR A 240 4.44 41.10 12.33
N ASP A 241 5.72 40.78 12.49
CA ASP A 241 6.28 39.43 12.38
C ASP A 241 5.82 38.47 13.49
N LYS A 242 5.17 38.99 14.53
CA LYS A 242 4.64 38.21 15.66
C LYS A 242 3.17 37.82 15.49
N SER A 243 2.50 38.27 14.43
CA SER A 243 1.14 37.81 14.10
C SER A 243 1.20 36.32 13.73
N ILE A 244 0.36 35.51 14.38
CA ILE A 244 0.31 34.05 14.19
C ILE A 244 -1.03 33.70 13.58
N PHE A 245 -1.04 32.72 12.67
CA PHE A 245 -2.27 32.18 12.12
C PHE A 245 -3.21 31.69 13.25
N PRO A 246 -4.46 32.21 13.35
CA PRO A 246 -5.31 32.00 14.53
C PRO A 246 -6.02 30.64 14.58
N LEU A 247 -5.71 29.74 13.65
CA LEU A 247 -6.28 28.40 13.56
C LEU A 247 -5.14 27.36 13.56
N PRO A 248 -5.43 26.05 13.74
CA PRO A 248 -4.42 25.01 13.57
C PRO A 248 -3.77 25.11 12.19
N GLU A 249 -2.49 24.74 12.11
CA GLU A 249 -1.72 24.74 10.87
C GLU A 249 -2.50 24.00 9.75
N PRO A 250 -2.78 24.64 8.59
CA PRO A 250 -3.64 24.07 7.57
C PRO A 250 -3.20 22.68 7.08
N GLN A 251 -1.89 22.48 6.94
CA GLN A 251 -1.34 21.19 6.52
C GLN A 251 -1.61 20.10 7.56
N ASP A 252 -1.45 20.43 8.84
CA ASP A 252 -1.72 19.49 9.94
C ASP A 252 -3.22 19.16 10.00
N PHE A 253 -4.07 20.17 9.89
CA PHE A 253 -5.53 20.00 9.88
C PHE A 253 -5.98 19.13 8.70
N PHE A 254 -5.41 19.35 7.50
CA PHE A 254 -5.66 18.53 6.34
C PHE A 254 -5.23 17.08 6.58
N GLN A 255 -4.02 16.84 7.08
CA GLN A 255 -3.54 15.49 7.38
C GLN A 255 -4.43 14.78 8.41
N ALA A 256 -4.81 15.47 9.50
CA ALA A 256 -5.74 14.94 10.49
C ALA A 256 -7.09 14.55 9.86
N SER A 257 -7.61 15.36 8.93
CA SER A 257 -8.88 15.10 8.25
C SER A 257 -8.87 13.84 7.37
N GLN A 258 -7.69 13.42 6.90
CA GLN A 258 -7.53 12.22 6.07
C GLN A 258 -7.40 10.93 6.88
N VAL A 259 -7.19 11.03 8.21
CA VAL A 259 -7.04 9.84 9.04
C VAL A 259 -8.39 9.18 9.30
N LYS A 260 -8.51 7.92 8.88
CA LYS A 260 -9.66 7.06 9.21
C LYS A 260 -9.38 6.25 10.45
N PHE A 261 -10.24 6.38 11.47
CA PHE A 261 -10.10 5.64 12.73
C PHE A 261 -10.20 4.12 12.52
N GLU A 262 -11.02 3.66 11.58
CA GLU A 262 -11.16 2.24 11.26
C GLU A 262 -9.84 1.62 10.77
N ASP A 263 -9.12 2.32 9.89
CA ASP A 263 -7.82 1.90 9.40
C ASP A 263 -6.80 1.87 10.54
N LEU A 264 -6.79 2.89 11.41
CA LEU A 264 -5.90 2.96 12.57
C LEU A 264 -6.13 1.78 13.53
N ILE A 265 -7.39 1.43 13.80
CA ILE A 265 -7.76 0.29 14.65
C ILE A 265 -7.34 -1.01 14.00
N LYS A 266 -7.53 -1.16 12.68
CA LYS A 266 -7.11 -2.34 11.91
C LYS A 266 -5.59 -2.52 11.97
N ASP A 267 -4.83 -1.46 11.73
CA ASP A 267 -3.37 -1.45 11.78
C ASP A 267 -2.87 -1.86 13.17
N LEU A 268 -3.43 -1.27 14.23
CA LEU A 268 -3.07 -1.60 15.63
C LEU A 268 -3.41 -3.05 15.99
N ARG A 269 -4.56 -3.57 15.57
CA ARG A 269 -4.95 -4.96 15.81
C ARG A 269 -4.03 -5.93 15.08
N LYS A 270 -3.65 -5.60 13.85
CA LYS A 270 -2.67 -6.39 13.08
C LYS A 270 -1.35 -6.44 13.81
N LEU A 271 -0.77 -5.28 14.17
CA LEU A 271 0.49 -5.22 14.92
C LEU A 271 0.42 -5.98 16.25
N LYS A 272 -0.69 -5.88 16.99
CA LYS A 272 -0.86 -6.60 18.27
C LYS A 272 -0.97 -8.12 18.11
N ARG A 273 -1.54 -8.59 17.00
CA ARG A 273 -1.66 -10.03 16.73
C ARG A 273 -0.33 -10.62 16.27
N ASP A 274 0.43 -9.83 15.52
CA ASP A 274 1.68 -10.26 14.91
C ASP A 274 2.88 -10.11 15.89
N LEU A 275 2.74 -9.32 16.96
CA LEU A 275 3.66 -9.19 18.11
C LEU A 275 3.47 -10.32 19.14
#